data_AF-A0A4Y8IEZ4-F1
#
_entry.id   AF-A0A4Y8IEZ4-F1
#
_cell.length_a   1.000
_cell.length_b   1.000
_cell.length_c   1.000
_cell.angle_alpha   90.00
_cell.angle_beta   90.00
_cell.angle_gamma   90.00
#
_symmetry.space_group_name_H-M   'P 1'
#
loop_
_entity.id
_entity.type
_entity.pdbx_description
1 polymer ?
#
loop_
_entity_poly.entity_id
_entity_poly.type
_entity_poly.pdbx_seq_one_letter_code
_entity_poly.pdbx_strand_id
1 'polypeptide(L)'
;MRLFVKMRTNKVLFKNSPNVGFTMIELVMVIVVMAALAAVSVPRINDFITNSKIQASKNEMLQIRAAISGTPDRTAGGRYVDRGYIGDVGALPSSLNDLIMNPGLPDYDYFSRTGWNGPYLVDNGTGEILRDAWLVDYVLDAADSTIRSFGPDKTDGTGDDIVIKYR
;
A
#
# COMPACT_ATOMS: atom_id res chain seq x y z
N MET A 1 43.84 -23.85 -82.39
CA MET A 1 42.48 -24.20 -81.97
C MET A 1 42.08 -23.25 -80.83
N ARG A 2 41.20 -22.27 -81.07
CA ARG A 2 40.76 -21.31 -80.03
C ARG A 2 39.33 -21.68 -79.63
N LEU A 3 39.16 -22.06 -78.36
CA LEU A 3 37.87 -22.46 -77.78
C LEU A 3 37.15 -21.20 -77.26
N PHE A 4 35.97 -20.89 -77.81
CA PHE A 4 35.10 -19.82 -77.30
C PHE A 4 34.16 -20.42 -76.23
N VAL A 5 34.30 -19.97 -74.97
CA VAL A 5 33.37 -20.30 -73.89
C VAL A 5 32.27 -19.25 -73.85
N LYS A 6 31.02 -19.67 -74.06
CA LYS A 6 29.83 -18.81 -74.01
C LYS A 6 29.27 -18.80 -72.58
N MET A 7 29.47 -17.70 -71.85
CA MET A 7 28.88 -17.49 -70.52
C MET A 7 27.35 -17.35 -70.64
N ARG A 8 26.59 -18.17 -69.92
CA ARG A 8 25.15 -17.98 -69.69
C ARG A 8 24.97 -17.19 -68.40
N THR A 9 24.36 -16.02 -68.46
CA THR A 9 23.91 -15.25 -67.30
C THR A 9 22.54 -15.75 -66.85
N ASN A 10 22.45 -16.31 -65.63
CA ASN A 10 21.18 -16.61 -64.99
C ASN A 10 20.58 -15.30 -64.45
N LYS A 11 19.41 -14.91 -64.97
CA LYS A 11 18.63 -13.79 -64.40
C LYS A 11 17.91 -14.28 -63.14
N VAL A 12 18.28 -13.74 -61.99
CA VAL A 12 17.54 -13.93 -60.73
C VAL A 12 16.26 -13.10 -60.80
N LEU A 13 15.09 -13.77 -60.76
CA LEU A 13 13.77 -13.14 -60.74
C LEU A 13 13.44 -12.69 -59.32
N PHE A 14 13.50 -11.38 -59.06
CA PHE A 14 12.99 -10.81 -57.82
C PHE A 14 11.46 -10.83 -57.84
N LYS A 15 10.86 -11.65 -56.95
CA LYS A 15 9.41 -11.66 -56.72
C LYS A 15 9.02 -10.42 -55.92
N ASN A 16 8.38 -9.46 -56.57
CA ASN A 16 7.84 -8.28 -55.91
C ASN A 16 6.67 -8.69 -55.01
N SER A 17 6.80 -8.52 -53.69
CA SER A 17 5.66 -8.70 -52.78
C SER A 17 4.83 -7.41 -52.81
N PRO A 18 3.50 -7.48 -52.94
CA PRO A 18 2.69 -6.28 -52.90
C PRO A 18 2.83 -5.62 -51.53
N ASN A 19 3.36 -4.39 -51.51
CA ASN A 19 3.33 -3.54 -50.33
C ASN A 19 1.89 -3.10 -50.12
N VAL A 20 1.17 -3.77 -49.22
CA VAL A 20 -0.16 -3.35 -48.78
C VAL A 20 0.05 -2.27 -47.72
N GLY A 21 -0.27 -1.03 -48.05
CA GLY A 21 -0.23 0.10 -47.13
C GLY A 21 -1.56 0.31 -46.42
N PHE A 22 -1.54 0.93 -45.24
CA PHE A 22 -2.73 1.35 -44.52
C PHE A 22 -3.51 2.41 -45.32
N THR A 23 -4.84 2.34 -45.25
CA THR A 23 -5.69 3.38 -45.85
C THR A 23 -5.83 4.59 -44.91
N MET A 24 -6.09 5.78 -45.47
CA MET A 24 -6.37 6.96 -44.65
C MET A 24 -7.60 6.77 -43.75
N ILE A 25 -8.64 6.10 -44.26
CA ILE A 25 -9.87 5.86 -43.49
C ILE A 25 -9.63 4.91 -42.31
N GLU A 26 -8.74 3.93 -42.47
CA GLU A 26 -8.37 3.01 -41.41
C GLU A 26 -7.65 3.73 -40.26
N LEU A 27 -6.73 4.65 -40.58
CA LEU A 27 -6.10 5.50 -39.56
C LEU A 27 -7.12 6.41 -38.86
N VAL A 28 -8.05 7.00 -39.61
CA VAL A 28 -9.11 7.86 -39.05
C VAL A 28 -10.04 7.06 -38.13
N MET A 29 -10.46 5.87 -38.54
CA MET A 29 -11.32 5.03 -37.72
C MET A 29 -10.61 4.59 -36.43
N VAL A 30 -9.32 4.26 -36.50
CA VAL A 30 -8.51 3.87 -35.33
C VAL A 30 -8.40 5.01 -34.33
N ILE A 31 -8.08 6.24 -34.75
CA ILE A 31 -8.01 7.38 -33.82
C ILE A 31 -9.38 7.74 -33.24
N VAL A 32 -10.48 7.56 -33.98
CA VAL A 32 -11.84 7.77 -33.49
C VAL A 32 -12.19 6.76 -32.39
N VAL A 33 -11.91 5.47 -32.62
CA VAL A 33 -12.13 4.42 -31.62
C VAL A 33 -11.24 4.63 -30.39
N MET A 34 -9.97 5.02 -30.57
CA MET A 34 -9.07 5.33 -29.45
C MET A 34 -9.56 6.53 -28.63
N ALA A 35 -10.03 7.60 -29.27
CA ALA A 35 -10.58 8.76 -28.58
C ALA A 35 -11.82 8.41 -27.75
N ALA A 36 -12.72 7.58 -28.29
CA ALA A 36 -13.89 7.10 -27.58
C ALA A 36 -13.52 6.22 -26.36
N LEU A 37 -12.57 5.30 -26.51
CA LEU A 37 -12.08 4.45 -25.42
C LEU A 37 -11.37 5.26 -24.33
N ALA A 38 -10.56 6.24 -24.72
CA ALA A 38 -9.87 7.11 -23.78
C ALA A 38 -10.87 7.90 -22.92
N ALA A 39 -11.94 8.43 -23.53
CA ALA A 39 -12.97 9.19 -22.83
C ALA A 39 -13.69 8.38 -21.73
N VAL A 40 -13.97 7.09 -21.96
CA VAL A 40 -14.69 6.25 -20.99
C VAL A 40 -13.80 5.60 -19.92
N SER A 41 -12.46 5.62 -20.10
CA SER A 41 -11.53 4.86 -19.25
C SER A 41 -11.09 5.59 -17.98
N VAL A 42 -11.14 6.92 -17.95
CA VAL A 42 -10.58 7.75 -16.86
C VAL A 42 -11.26 7.58 -15.48
N PRO A 43 -12.60 7.58 -15.33
CA PRO A 43 -13.21 7.77 -14.01
C PRO A 43 -13.00 6.60 -13.02
N ARG A 44 -12.82 5.37 -13.50
CA ARG A 44 -12.75 4.17 -12.63
C ARG A 44 -11.43 4.04 -11.85
N ILE A 45 -10.36 4.68 -12.33
CA ILE A 45 -9.02 4.50 -11.74
C ILE A 45 -8.94 5.19 -10.38
N ASN A 46 -9.56 6.37 -10.23
CA ASN A 46 -9.48 7.16 -9.01
C ASN A 46 -10.17 6.47 -7.82
N ASP A 47 -11.38 5.93 -8.02
CA ASP A 47 -12.11 5.24 -6.97
C ASP A 47 -11.39 3.96 -6.51
N PHE A 48 -10.78 3.23 -7.45
CA PHE A 48 -10.01 2.04 -7.11
C PHE A 48 -8.78 2.37 -6.26
N ILE A 49 -8.04 3.42 -6.61
CA ILE A 49 -6.88 3.88 -5.84
C ILE A 49 -7.33 4.34 -4.45
N THR A 50 -8.37 5.17 -4.36
CA THR A 50 -8.90 5.68 -3.08
C THR A 50 -9.35 4.54 -2.17
N ASN A 51 -10.12 3.58 -2.70
CA ASN A 51 -10.54 2.42 -1.92
C ASN A 51 -9.36 1.57 -1.46
N SER A 52 -8.35 1.38 -2.32
CA SER A 52 -7.14 0.64 -1.97
C SER A 52 -6.37 1.31 -0.83
N LYS A 53 -6.25 2.65 -0.87
CA LYS A 53 -5.65 3.45 0.20
C LYS A 53 -6.43 3.35 1.51
N ILE A 54 -7.75 3.47 1.46
CA ILE A 54 -8.63 3.29 2.63
C ILE A 54 -8.41 1.91 3.27
N GLN A 55 -8.34 0.85 2.47
CA GLN A 55 -8.13 -0.50 3.00
C GLN A 55 -6.72 -0.69 3.57
N ALA A 56 -5.70 -0.12 2.93
CA ALA A 56 -4.33 -0.14 3.45
C ALA A 56 -4.25 0.53 4.82
N SER A 57 -4.78 1.75 4.95
CA SER A 57 -4.78 2.48 6.22
C SER A 57 -5.60 1.78 7.29
N LYS A 58 -6.75 1.18 6.95
CA LYS A 58 -7.49 0.35 7.90
C LYS A 58 -6.66 -0.82 8.40
N ASN A 59 -5.95 -1.53 7.52
CA ASN A 59 -5.11 -2.66 7.92
C ASN A 59 -3.94 -2.22 8.81
N GLU A 60 -3.30 -1.08 8.51
CA GLU A 60 -2.26 -0.49 9.36
C GLU A 60 -2.81 -0.10 10.73
N MET A 61 -3.95 0.58 10.79
CA MET A 61 -4.62 0.93 12.05
C MET A 61 -5.01 -0.31 12.86
N LEU A 62 -5.38 -1.43 12.22
CA LEU A 62 -5.63 -2.69 12.90
C LEU A 62 -4.35 -3.31 13.49
N GLN A 63 -3.20 -3.13 12.84
CA GLN A 63 -1.89 -3.53 13.39
C GLN A 63 -1.51 -2.64 14.57
N ILE A 64 -1.69 -1.32 14.46
CA ILE A 64 -1.47 -0.37 15.56
C ILE A 64 -2.38 -0.74 16.73
N ARG A 65 -3.66 -1.03 16.48
CA ARG A 65 -4.59 -1.52 17.50
C ARG A 65 -4.03 -2.75 18.20
N ALA A 66 -3.61 -3.77 17.44
CA ALA A 66 -3.05 -4.99 18.01
C ALA A 66 -1.78 -4.71 18.83
N ALA A 67 -0.93 -3.78 18.40
CA ALA A 67 0.23 -3.34 19.17
C ALA A 67 -0.15 -2.66 20.50
N ILE A 68 -1.25 -1.89 20.52
CA ILE A 68 -1.73 -1.22 21.73
C ILE A 68 -2.42 -2.21 22.70
N SER A 69 -3.40 -2.96 22.22
CA SER A 69 -4.29 -3.78 23.05
C SER A 69 -3.89 -5.25 23.17
N GLY A 70 -2.96 -5.71 22.34
CA GLY A 70 -2.64 -7.12 22.17
C GLY A 70 -3.67 -7.86 21.33
N THR A 71 -3.39 -9.14 21.08
CA THR A 71 -4.28 -10.07 20.40
C THR A 71 -4.79 -11.14 21.37
N PRO A 72 -6.07 -11.06 21.82
CA PRO A 72 -6.60 -11.98 22.82
C PRO A 72 -6.65 -13.44 22.34
N ASP A 73 -6.67 -13.67 21.03
CA ASP A 73 -6.75 -15.01 20.45
C ASP A 73 -5.44 -15.80 20.56
N ARG A 74 -4.32 -15.14 20.89
CA ARG A 74 -3.01 -15.78 21.05
C ARG A 74 -2.77 -16.16 22.50
N THR A 75 -3.21 -17.36 22.86
CA THR A 75 -2.94 -17.96 24.17
C THR A 75 -1.92 -19.10 24.07
N ALA A 76 -0.93 -19.13 24.96
CA ALA A 76 -0.04 -20.26 25.16
C ALA A 76 -0.04 -20.62 26.65
N GLY A 77 -0.22 -21.91 26.98
CA GLY A 77 -0.30 -22.37 28.36
C GLY A 77 -1.45 -21.74 29.16
N GLY A 78 -2.57 -21.40 28.51
CA GLY A 78 -3.75 -20.80 29.16
C GLY A 78 -3.60 -19.32 29.53
N ARG A 79 -2.56 -18.63 29.02
CA ARG A 79 -2.34 -17.19 29.23
C ARG A 79 -2.19 -16.47 27.90
N TYR A 80 -2.61 -15.21 27.85
CA TYR A 80 -2.34 -14.32 26.73
C TYR A 80 -0.82 -14.14 26.57
N VAL A 81 -0.34 -14.40 25.36
CA VAL A 81 1.08 -14.25 24.97
C VAL A 81 1.34 -12.84 24.49
N ASP A 82 0.39 -12.27 23.75
CA ASP A 82 0.45 -10.93 23.21
C ASP A 82 -0.59 -10.06 23.92
N ARG A 83 -0.11 -9.26 24.89
CA ARG A 83 -0.96 -8.36 25.69
C ARG A 83 -0.89 -6.91 25.21
N GLY A 84 -0.11 -6.64 24.15
CA GLY A 84 0.19 -5.31 23.66
C GLY A 84 0.81 -4.38 24.71
N TYR A 85 0.93 -3.11 24.33
CA TYR A 85 1.45 -2.06 25.19
C TYR A 85 0.65 -1.93 26.49
N ILE A 86 -0.68 -1.89 26.40
CA ILE A 86 -1.54 -1.69 27.58
C ILE A 86 -1.37 -2.84 28.58
N GLY A 87 -1.28 -4.08 28.12
CA GLY A 87 -1.19 -5.22 29.02
C GLY A 87 0.20 -5.45 29.62
N ASP A 88 1.25 -4.93 28.99
CA ASP A 88 2.62 -4.99 29.49
C ASP A 88 2.99 -3.76 30.34
N VAL A 89 2.64 -2.56 29.91
CA VAL A 89 2.96 -1.31 30.62
C VAL A 89 1.91 -0.97 31.68
N GLY A 90 0.65 -1.35 31.47
CA GLY A 90 -0.47 -1.00 32.36
C GLY A 90 -1.00 0.43 32.18
N ALA A 91 -0.52 1.15 31.15
CA ALA A 91 -0.94 2.50 30.81
C ALA A 91 -1.27 2.62 29.32
N LEU A 92 -2.01 3.67 28.95
CA LEU A 92 -2.23 4.02 27.56
C LEU A 92 -0.96 4.68 26.99
N PRO A 93 -0.60 4.40 25.72
CA PRO A 93 0.47 5.15 25.07
C PRO A 93 0.04 6.61 24.95
N SER A 94 0.98 7.52 25.24
CA SER A 94 0.79 8.96 25.07
C SER A 94 0.89 9.39 23.61
N SER A 95 1.65 8.62 22.83
CA SER A 95 1.84 8.81 21.40
C SER A 95 2.06 7.46 20.72
N LEU A 96 1.85 7.38 19.40
CA LEU A 96 2.18 6.17 18.65
C LEU A 96 3.70 5.87 18.64
N ASN A 97 4.55 6.86 18.93
CA ASN A 97 6.00 6.63 19.06
C ASN A 97 6.34 5.73 20.26
N ASP A 98 5.49 5.69 21.30
CA ASP A 98 5.68 4.85 22.48
C ASP A 98 5.61 3.35 22.13
N LEU A 99 5.00 3.03 20.98
CA LEU A 99 4.94 1.69 20.40
C LEU A 99 6.21 1.30 19.63
N ILE A 100 7.05 2.27 19.24
CA ILE A 100 8.26 2.02 18.45
C ILE A 100 9.50 2.15 19.34
N MET A 101 9.50 3.13 20.24
CA MET A 101 10.63 3.46 21.10
C MET A 101 10.18 3.51 22.57
N ASN A 102 11.04 3.03 23.47
CA ASN A 102 10.79 3.12 24.91
C ASN A 102 10.67 4.60 25.34
N PRO A 103 9.53 5.05 25.89
CA PRO A 103 9.34 6.43 26.34
C PRO A 103 10.03 6.76 27.68
N GLY A 104 11.00 5.93 28.11
CA GLY A 104 11.69 6.05 29.40
C GLY A 104 11.06 5.25 30.54
N LEU A 105 10.27 4.23 30.19
CA LEU A 105 9.68 3.29 31.14
C LEU A 105 10.71 2.23 31.57
N PRO A 106 10.51 1.61 32.76
CA PRO A 106 11.30 0.46 33.16
C PRO A 106 11.24 -0.66 32.13
N ASP A 107 12.36 -1.35 31.93
CA ASP A 107 12.41 -2.56 31.11
C ASP A 107 11.44 -3.62 31.63
N TYR A 108 10.95 -4.47 30.74
CA TYR A 108 10.00 -5.50 31.09
C TYR A 108 10.56 -6.51 32.11
N ASP A 109 9.90 -6.59 33.26
CA ASP A 109 10.14 -7.60 34.27
C ASP A 109 9.27 -8.84 34.02
N TYR A 110 9.92 -9.98 33.75
CA TYR A 110 9.26 -11.26 33.49
C TYR A 110 8.52 -11.83 34.71
N PHE A 111 8.91 -11.47 35.93
CA PHE A 111 8.28 -11.96 37.14
C PHE A 111 6.97 -11.22 37.42
N SER A 112 7.01 -9.88 37.47
CA SER A 112 5.79 -9.06 37.62
C SER A 112 4.97 -8.98 36.33
N ARG A 113 5.56 -9.32 35.18
CA ARG A 113 4.98 -9.16 33.84
C ARG A 113 4.56 -7.72 33.60
N THR A 114 5.41 -6.77 33.99
CA THR A 114 5.16 -5.34 33.80
C THR A 114 6.40 -4.63 33.28
N GLY A 115 6.20 -3.55 32.54
CA GLY A 115 7.28 -2.72 31.95
C GLY A 115 7.24 -2.73 30.42
N TRP A 116 8.18 -2.01 29.82
CA TRP A 116 8.26 -1.90 28.36
C TRP A 116 8.89 -3.17 27.77
N ASN A 117 8.10 -3.90 26.99
CA ASN A 117 8.46 -5.23 26.45
C ASN A 117 8.88 -5.22 24.98
N GLY A 118 9.20 -4.04 24.45
CA GLY A 118 9.80 -3.90 23.14
C GLY A 118 9.13 -2.85 22.26
N PRO A 119 9.68 -2.64 21.05
CA PRO A 119 8.91 -2.03 19.98
C PRO A 119 7.73 -2.97 19.70
N TYR A 120 6.52 -2.50 19.99
CA TYR A 120 5.26 -3.16 19.62
C TYR A 120 4.96 -2.96 18.12
N LEU A 121 5.58 -1.95 17.50
CA LEU A 121 5.60 -1.71 16.06
C LEU A 121 7.04 -1.66 15.57
N VAL A 122 7.26 -2.22 14.37
CA VAL A 122 8.57 -2.17 13.71
C VAL A 122 8.55 -1.05 12.69
N ASP A 123 9.41 -0.05 12.90
CA ASP A 123 9.67 1.00 11.93
C ASP A 123 11.08 0.86 11.38
N ASN A 124 11.25 1.17 10.09
CA ASN A 124 12.56 1.20 9.43
C ASN A 124 13.29 2.55 9.62
N GLY A 125 12.83 3.37 10.58
CA GLY A 125 13.30 4.72 10.82
C GLY A 125 12.73 5.76 9.86
N THR A 126 11.72 5.41 9.07
CA THR A 126 11.06 6.31 8.10
C THR A 126 9.83 7.01 8.68
N GLY A 127 9.28 6.47 9.78
CA GLY A 127 8.01 6.93 10.35
C GLY A 127 6.80 6.65 9.45
N GLU A 128 6.95 5.86 8.39
CA GLU A 128 5.87 5.54 7.45
C GLU A 128 4.73 4.77 8.12
N ILE A 129 5.06 3.90 9.09
CA ILE A 129 4.06 3.13 9.84
C ILE A 129 3.16 4.01 10.72
N LEU A 130 3.57 5.25 10.98
CA LEU A 130 2.80 6.23 11.74
C LEU A 130 1.91 7.10 10.85
N ARG A 131 1.95 6.90 9.53
CA ARG A 131 1.21 7.69 8.55
C ARG A 131 0.23 6.84 7.78
N ASP A 132 -0.87 7.47 7.39
CA ASP A 132 -1.83 6.87 6.47
C ASP A 132 -1.36 6.90 5.01
N ALA A 133 -2.18 6.33 4.13
CA ALA A 133 -1.90 6.24 2.70
C ALA A 133 -1.92 7.60 1.96
N TRP A 134 -2.26 8.68 2.66
CA TRP A 134 -2.21 10.07 2.20
C TRP A 134 -1.05 10.86 2.81
N LEU A 135 -0.17 10.16 3.54
CA LEU A 135 1.03 10.66 4.20
C LEU A 135 0.72 11.63 5.35
N VAL A 136 -0.44 11.45 5.99
CA VAL A 136 -0.85 12.19 7.18
C VAL A 136 -0.64 11.30 8.40
N ASP A 137 -0.07 11.85 9.47
CA ASP A 137 0.18 11.08 10.69
C ASP A 137 -1.16 10.63 11.32
N TYR A 138 -1.23 9.37 11.76
CA TYR A 138 -2.37 8.87 12.52
C TYR A 138 -2.50 9.62 13.85
N VAL A 139 -3.73 9.99 14.18
CA VAL A 139 -4.03 10.66 15.45
C VAL A 139 -4.48 9.63 16.47
N LEU A 140 -3.79 9.58 17.60
CA LEU A 140 -4.18 8.79 18.76
C LEU A 140 -5.01 9.65 19.71
N ASP A 141 -6.24 9.23 19.99
CA ASP A 141 -7.08 9.80 21.03
C ASP A 141 -7.11 8.86 22.23
N ALA A 142 -6.41 9.25 23.29
CA ALA A 142 -6.34 8.49 24.54
C ALA A 142 -7.65 8.57 25.35
N ALA A 143 -8.44 9.64 25.20
CA ALA A 143 -9.69 9.81 25.94
C ALA A 143 -10.77 8.86 25.42
N ASP A 144 -10.91 8.79 24.09
CA ASP A 144 -11.92 7.94 23.45
C ASP A 144 -11.41 6.55 23.06
N SER A 145 -10.14 6.25 23.36
CA SER A 145 -9.46 5.02 22.96
C SER A 145 -9.54 4.75 21.45
N THR A 146 -9.28 5.77 20.64
CA THR A 146 -9.38 5.68 19.18
C THR A 146 -8.07 6.04 18.47
N ILE A 147 -7.87 5.45 17.29
CA ILE A 147 -6.90 5.85 16.29
C ILE A 147 -7.69 6.42 15.11
N ARG A 148 -7.26 7.54 14.55
CA ARG A 148 -7.93 8.24 13.44
C ARG A 148 -6.96 8.51 12.28
N SER A 149 -7.46 8.37 11.06
CA SER A 149 -6.88 8.92 9.82
C SER A 149 -7.87 9.90 9.22
N PHE A 150 -7.36 11.00 8.65
CA PHE A 150 -8.15 12.06 8.02
C PHE A 150 -8.63 11.71 6.60
N GLY A 151 -8.26 10.52 6.10
CA GLY A 151 -8.77 10.06 4.81
C GLY A 151 -8.28 10.89 3.60
N PRO A 152 -8.98 10.74 2.47
CA PRO A 152 -8.69 11.42 1.20
C PRO A 152 -8.52 12.94 1.27
N ASP A 153 -9.32 13.64 2.07
CA ASP A 153 -9.30 15.10 2.11
C ASP A 153 -8.24 15.69 3.05
N LYS A 154 -7.59 14.84 3.86
CA LYS A 154 -6.53 15.19 4.82
C LYS A 154 -6.98 16.19 5.88
N THR A 155 -8.28 16.31 6.13
CA THR A 155 -8.87 17.28 7.03
C THR A 155 -9.58 16.54 8.17
N ASP A 156 -9.27 16.89 9.42
CA ASP A 156 -9.91 16.25 10.58
C ASP A 156 -11.38 16.68 10.71
N GLY A 157 -12.24 15.74 11.12
CA GLY A 157 -13.64 15.97 11.45
C GLY A 157 -14.59 15.95 10.25
N THR A 158 -14.13 15.40 9.12
CA THR A 158 -14.92 15.28 7.89
C THR A 158 -15.54 13.88 7.76
N GLY A 159 -16.35 13.68 6.72
CA GLY A 159 -17.13 12.45 6.54
C GLY A 159 -16.30 11.24 6.09
N ASP A 160 -15.06 11.46 5.67
CA ASP A 160 -14.13 10.45 5.17
C ASP A 160 -13.08 9.99 6.19
N ASP A 161 -13.14 10.54 7.41
CA ASP A 161 -12.34 10.10 8.55
C ASP A 161 -12.52 8.61 8.83
N ILE A 162 -11.39 7.91 9.00
CA ILE A 162 -11.35 6.51 9.38
C ILE A 162 -11.01 6.45 10.86
N VAL A 163 -11.93 5.95 11.68
CA VAL A 163 -11.75 5.81 13.14
C VAL A 163 -11.81 4.34 13.54
N ILE A 164 -10.80 3.88 14.29
CA ILE A 164 -10.76 2.54 14.89
C ILE A 164 -10.58 2.66 16.39
N LYS A 165 -11.44 1.98 17.16
CA LYS A 165 -11.26 1.81 18.60
C LYS A 165 -10.24 0.72 18.89
N TYR A 166 -9.38 0.96 19.87
CA TYR A 166 -8.39 -0.01 20.32
C TYR A 166 -8.68 -0.64 21.68
N ARG A 167 -9.83 -0.32 22.28
CA ARG A 167 -10.29 -0.92 23.52
C ARG A 167 -11.66 -1.56 23.35
#